data_AF-A0A3D2IBE1-F1
#
_entry.id   AF-A0A3D2IBE1-F1
#
_cell.length_a   1.000
_cell.length_b   1.000
_cell.length_c   1.000
_cell.angle_alpha   90.00
_cell.angle_beta   90.00
_cell.angle_gamma   90.00
#
_symmetry.space_group_name_H-M   'P 1'
#
loop_
_entity.id
_entity.type
_entity.pdbx_description
1 polymer ?
#
loop_
_entity_poly.entity_id
_entity_poly.type
_entity_poly.pdbx_seq_one_letter_code
_entity_poly.pdbx_strand_id
1 'polypeptide(L)'
;TFWNHGGGSVSGAAFDELHGLDSLDLAEMYQAFDAVWPADKDDPALELIGFDTCLMATVDVAAVFQNFAKYLVASEEVEPANGWLYSSWLGALAEDPAMDGARLGRAICDSYYEGCEAVGTQDQTTLSLTDLRKLTPLLDAYEAFGQEALAAAAEDPAFFA
;
A
#
# COMPACT_ATOMS: atom_id res chain seq x y z
N THR A 1 -1.04 0.63 -11.36
CA THR A 1 -0.54 1.52 -10.29
C THR A 1 -1.38 2.79 -10.30
N PHE A 2 -1.49 3.47 -9.17
CA PHE A 2 -2.06 4.80 -9.04
C PHE A 2 -0.95 5.82 -8.88
N TRP A 3 -1.12 7.00 -9.47
CA TRP A 3 -0.16 8.10 -9.44
C TRP A 3 -0.88 9.43 -9.18
N ASN A 4 -0.12 10.42 -8.73
CA ASN A 4 -0.44 11.80 -8.33
C ASN A 4 -0.46 11.95 -6.79
N HIS A 5 -1.23 12.88 -6.21
CA HIS A 5 -1.29 13.07 -4.76
C HIS A 5 -1.99 11.91 -4.03
N GLY A 6 -1.65 11.76 -2.76
CA GLY A 6 -2.10 10.69 -1.89
C GLY A 6 -2.27 11.23 -0.47
N GLY A 7 -3.33 10.78 0.18
CA GLY A 7 -3.71 11.20 1.53
C GLY A 7 -4.23 10.05 2.38
N GLY A 8 -3.78 8.84 2.04
CA GLY A 8 -4.12 7.61 2.76
C GLY A 8 -5.62 7.42 2.93
N SER A 9 -6.01 6.99 4.13
CA SER A 9 -7.39 6.66 4.46
C SER A 9 -8.34 7.87 4.49
N VAL A 10 -7.81 9.09 4.57
CA VAL A 10 -8.62 10.31 4.77
C VAL A 10 -9.06 10.93 3.45
N SER A 11 -8.14 11.04 2.49
CA SER A 11 -8.41 11.73 1.21
C SER A 11 -7.95 10.94 0.00
N GLY A 12 -7.68 9.63 0.16
CA GLY A 12 -7.51 8.73 -0.97
C GLY A 12 -6.31 9.04 -1.85
N ALA A 13 -6.47 8.87 -3.16
CA ALA A 13 -5.39 9.01 -4.14
C ALA A 13 -5.86 9.66 -5.45
N ALA A 14 -4.90 10.00 -6.31
CA ALA A 14 -5.12 10.44 -7.69
C ALA A 14 -5.99 11.72 -7.81
N PHE A 15 -5.55 12.80 -7.16
CA PHE A 15 -6.30 14.04 -7.09
C PHE A 15 -6.46 14.72 -8.47
N ASP A 16 -7.64 15.26 -8.73
CA ASP A 16 -7.97 16.09 -9.89
C ASP A 16 -7.84 17.58 -9.53
N GLU A 17 -6.69 18.15 -9.89
CA GLU A 17 -6.36 19.56 -9.63
C GLU A 17 -7.22 20.55 -10.45
N LEU A 18 -7.94 20.08 -11.47
CA LEU A 18 -8.79 20.92 -12.32
C LEU A 18 -10.26 20.90 -11.90
N HIS A 19 -10.67 19.94 -11.08
CA HIS A 19 -12.05 19.75 -10.63
C HIS A 19 -12.20 19.87 -9.11
N GLY A 20 -11.58 20.89 -8.53
CA GLY A 20 -11.76 21.22 -7.12
C GLY A 20 -10.97 20.35 -6.15
N LEU A 21 -9.88 19.72 -6.62
CA LEU A 21 -9.07 18.77 -5.85
C LEU A 21 -9.88 17.53 -5.43
N ASP A 22 -10.80 17.11 -6.28
CA ASP A 22 -11.49 15.83 -6.13
C ASP A 22 -10.49 14.68 -6.16
N SER A 23 -10.78 13.55 -5.54
CA SER A 23 -9.84 12.44 -5.39
C SER A 23 -10.60 11.13 -5.36
N LEU A 24 -9.96 10.04 -5.79
CA LEU A 24 -10.53 8.72 -5.58
C LEU A 24 -10.46 8.38 -4.11
N ASP A 25 -11.59 8.34 -3.42
CA ASP A 25 -11.65 7.86 -2.05
C ASP A 25 -11.63 6.32 -1.99
N LEU A 26 -11.43 5.76 -0.79
CA LEU A 26 -11.34 4.31 -0.62
C LEU A 26 -12.64 3.58 -0.96
N ALA A 27 -13.81 4.20 -0.75
CA ALA A 27 -15.10 3.61 -1.07
C ALA A 27 -15.35 3.60 -2.58
N GLU A 28 -14.98 4.67 -3.28
CA GLU A 28 -15.02 4.76 -4.75
C GLU A 28 -14.08 3.75 -5.39
N MET A 29 -12.85 3.63 -4.88
CA MET A 29 -11.92 2.61 -5.34
C MET A 29 -12.47 1.20 -5.12
N TYR A 30 -13.03 0.90 -3.94
CA TYR A 30 -13.67 -0.39 -3.68
C TYR A 30 -14.80 -0.67 -4.69
N GLN A 31 -15.72 0.28 -4.88
CA GLN A 31 -16.85 0.13 -5.81
C GLN A 31 -16.38 -0.09 -7.26
N ALA A 32 -15.38 0.67 -7.70
CA ALA A 32 -14.84 0.54 -9.04
C ALA A 32 -14.16 -0.82 -9.28
N PHE A 33 -13.43 -1.32 -8.28
CA PHE A 33 -12.77 -2.62 -8.37
C PHE A 33 -13.76 -3.76 -8.30
N ASP A 34 -14.71 -3.74 -7.34
CA ASP A 34 -15.73 -4.78 -7.17
C ASP A 34 -16.63 -4.94 -8.40
N ALA A 35 -16.86 -3.85 -9.14
CA ALA A 35 -17.61 -3.87 -10.40
C ALA A 35 -16.92 -4.68 -11.53
N VAL A 36 -15.60 -4.91 -11.45
CA VAL A 36 -14.81 -5.61 -12.47
C VAL A 36 -14.25 -6.94 -11.95
N TRP A 37 -13.72 -6.91 -10.73
CA TRP A 37 -13.17 -8.03 -9.99
C TRP A 37 -13.97 -8.15 -8.68
N PRO A 38 -15.00 -9.00 -8.64
CA PRO A 38 -15.77 -9.20 -7.41
C PRO A 38 -14.84 -9.48 -6.23
N ALA A 39 -15.07 -8.80 -5.12
CA ALA A 39 -14.26 -8.87 -3.92
C ALA A 39 -14.09 -10.32 -3.43
N ASP A 40 -12.86 -10.81 -3.43
CA ASP A 40 -12.48 -12.11 -2.93
C ASP A 40 -11.08 -12.03 -2.30
N LYS A 41 -11.04 -12.06 -0.96
CA LYS A 41 -9.79 -12.01 -0.21
C LYS A 41 -9.02 -13.34 -0.22
N ASP A 42 -9.69 -14.44 -0.53
CA ASP A 42 -9.11 -15.78 -0.50
C ASP A 42 -8.53 -16.14 -1.88
N ASP A 43 -9.09 -15.59 -2.97
CA ASP A 43 -8.55 -15.66 -4.34
C ASP A 43 -8.65 -14.31 -5.08
N PRO A 44 -7.88 -13.29 -4.66
CA PRO A 44 -7.92 -11.97 -5.28
C PRO A 44 -7.42 -11.99 -6.73
N ALA A 45 -8.11 -11.27 -7.60
CA ALA A 45 -7.89 -11.29 -9.04
C ALA A 45 -6.54 -10.69 -9.49
N LEU A 46 -5.95 -9.79 -8.70
CA LEU A 46 -4.72 -9.09 -9.03
C LEU A 46 -3.53 -9.64 -8.25
N GLU A 47 -2.38 -9.74 -8.91
CA GLU A 47 -1.13 -10.04 -8.22
C GLU A 47 -0.69 -8.89 -7.32
N LEU A 48 -0.81 -7.65 -7.78
CA LEU A 48 -0.28 -6.48 -7.08
C LEU A 48 -1.10 -5.24 -7.39
N ILE A 49 -1.28 -4.41 -6.36
CA ILE A 49 -1.66 -3.01 -6.50
C ILE A 49 -0.54 -2.13 -5.96
N GLY A 50 -0.30 -1.00 -6.64
CA GLY A 50 0.79 -0.09 -6.33
C GLY A 50 0.32 1.34 -6.32
N PHE A 51 0.76 2.10 -5.32
CA PHE A 51 0.52 3.52 -5.14
C PHE A 51 1.85 4.26 -5.19
N ASP A 52 2.15 4.86 -6.35
CA ASP A 52 3.26 5.80 -6.55
C ASP A 52 2.77 7.19 -6.13
N THR A 53 2.50 7.28 -4.83
CA THR A 53 1.94 8.44 -4.16
C THR A 53 2.08 8.33 -2.65
N CYS A 54 1.98 9.48 -1.99
CA CYS A 54 2.22 9.67 -0.57
C CYS A 54 1.18 8.95 0.30
N LEU A 55 1.61 8.48 1.48
CA LEU A 55 0.73 8.10 2.60
C LEU A 55 -0.22 6.92 2.34
N MET A 56 0.02 6.08 1.33
CA MET A 56 -0.89 4.99 0.97
C MET A 56 -0.59 3.64 1.64
N ALA A 57 0.51 3.51 2.40
CA ALA A 57 0.81 2.30 3.16
C ALA A 57 0.06 2.26 4.51
N THR A 58 -1.25 2.49 4.50
CA THR A 58 -2.10 2.41 5.71
C THR A 58 -2.83 1.07 5.80
N VAL A 59 -3.24 0.71 7.02
CA VAL A 59 -4.04 -0.49 7.28
C VAL A 59 -5.39 -0.44 6.56
N ASP A 60 -6.03 0.72 6.46
CA ASP A 60 -7.32 0.86 5.77
C ASP A 60 -7.19 0.65 4.26
N VAL A 61 -6.12 1.19 3.64
CA VAL A 61 -5.81 0.94 2.23
C VAL A 61 -5.58 -0.55 2.02
N ALA A 62 -4.75 -1.18 2.86
CA ALA A 62 -4.53 -2.62 2.81
C ALA A 62 -5.84 -3.40 2.99
N ALA A 63 -6.74 -2.96 3.87
CA ALA A 63 -8.01 -3.62 4.14
C ALA A 63 -8.99 -3.56 2.96
N VAL A 64 -8.98 -2.48 2.20
CA VAL A 64 -9.73 -2.34 0.93
C VAL A 64 -9.15 -3.30 -0.10
N PHE A 65 -7.84 -3.23 -0.32
CA PHE A 65 -7.20 -3.92 -1.44
C PHE A 65 -6.92 -5.40 -1.21
N GLN A 66 -6.97 -5.91 0.03
CA GLN A 66 -6.87 -7.36 0.27
C GLN A 66 -7.96 -8.16 -0.45
N ASN A 67 -9.09 -7.51 -0.79
CA ASN A 67 -10.20 -8.11 -1.51
C ASN A 67 -9.94 -8.24 -3.02
N PHE A 68 -8.89 -7.60 -3.54
CA PHE A 68 -8.66 -7.47 -4.98
C PHE A 68 -7.23 -7.81 -5.40
N ALA A 69 -6.25 -7.69 -4.50
CA ALA A 69 -4.84 -7.94 -4.80
C ALA A 69 -4.14 -8.81 -3.73
N LYS A 70 -3.12 -9.57 -4.15
CA LYS A 70 -2.26 -10.34 -3.23
C LYS A 70 -1.22 -9.46 -2.53
N TYR A 71 -0.72 -8.43 -3.22
CA TYR A 71 0.34 -7.56 -2.72
C TYR A 71 -0.01 -6.08 -2.88
N LEU A 72 0.44 -5.28 -1.91
CA LEU A 72 0.38 -3.80 -1.93
C LEU A 72 1.81 -3.26 -1.94
N VAL A 73 2.11 -2.35 -2.88
CA VAL A 73 3.32 -1.51 -2.82
C VAL A 73 2.90 -0.06 -2.58
N ALA A 74 3.35 0.51 -1.47
CA ALA A 74 3.02 1.88 -1.09
C ALA A 74 4.01 2.44 -0.06
N SER A 75 4.05 3.77 0.04
CA SER A 75 4.81 4.53 1.02
C SER A 75 3.98 4.86 2.26
N GLU A 76 4.57 4.76 3.45
CA GLU A 76 3.95 5.23 4.71
C GLU A 76 4.01 6.74 4.86
N GLU A 77 5.01 7.37 4.22
CA GLU A 77 5.27 8.81 4.27
C GLU A 77 5.14 9.44 2.87
N VAL A 78 5.41 10.74 2.77
CA VAL A 78 5.59 11.45 1.51
C VAL A 78 6.66 10.78 0.63
N GLU A 79 6.35 10.63 -0.65
CA GLU A 79 7.32 10.21 -1.67
C GLU A 79 7.97 11.44 -2.32
N PRO A 80 9.26 11.39 -2.68
CA PRO A 80 9.92 12.48 -3.39
C PRO A 80 9.37 12.60 -4.81
N ALA A 81 9.39 13.82 -5.35
CA ALA A 81 8.75 14.16 -6.63
C ALA A 81 9.31 13.40 -7.86
N ASN A 82 10.44 12.68 -7.72
CA ASN A 82 10.94 11.80 -8.78
C ASN A 82 10.05 10.56 -9.02
N GLY A 83 9.24 10.16 -8.03
CA GLY A 83 8.35 8.99 -8.11
C GLY A 83 9.10 7.69 -8.37
N TRP A 84 8.37 6.67 -8.84
CA TRP A 84 8.93 5.35 -9.12
C TRP A 84 9.78 5.32 -10.40
N LEU A 85 10.83 4.49 -10.43
CA LEU A 85 11.70 4.31 -11.60
C LEU A 85 11.09 3.32 -12.60
N TYR A 86 10.03 3.76 -13.30
CA TYR A 86 9.25 2.92 -14.22
C TYR A 86 10.08 2.13 -15.24
N SER A 87 11.09 2.76 -15.85
CA SER A 87 11.91 2.09 -16.88
C SER A 87 12.64 0.85 -16.37
N SER A 88 12.95 0.78 -15.07
CA SER A 88 13.67 -0.34 -14.47
C SER A 88 12.74 -1.52 -14.21
N TRP A 89 11.76 -1.38 -13.32
CA TRP A 89 10.87 -2.49 -12.96
C TRP A 89 9.95 -2.93 -14.10
N LEU A 90 9.51 -2.02 -15.00
CA LEU A 90 8.79 -2.43 -16.21
C LEU A 90 9.69 -3.19 -17.18
N GLY A 91 10.99 -2.85 -17.23
CA GLY A 91 11.97 -3.60 -17.99
C GLY A 91 12.07 -5.04 -17.49
N ALA A 92 12.18 -5.22 -16.17
CA ALA A 92 12.19 -6.53 -15.55
C ALA A 92 10.90 -7.32 -15.84
N LEU A 93 9.73 -6.67 -15.74
CA LEU A 93 8.44 -7.30 -16.07
C LEU A 93 8.32 -7.65 -17.56
N ALA A 94 8.87 -6.85 -18.45
CA ALA A 94 8.87 -7.12 -19.88
C ALA A 94 9.76 -8.33 -20.24
N GLU A 95 10.87 -8.52 -19.53
CA GLU A 95 11.77 -9.68 -19.69
C GLU A 95 11.17 -10.97 -19.11
N ASP A 96 10.47 -10.88 -17.98
CA ASP A 96 9.79 -12.00 -17.33
C ASP A 96 8.33 -11.67 -16.97
N PRO A 97 7.40 -11.73 -17.94
CA PRO A 97 5.98 -11.47 -17.69
C PRO A 97 5.30 -12.49 -16.77
N ALA A 98 5.97 -13.59 -16.43
CA ALA A 98 5.46 -14.63 -15.54
C ALA A 98 5.87 -14.42 -14.07
N MET A 99 6.59 -13.34 -13.75
CA MET A 99 6.93 -13.02 -12.36
C MET A 99 5.68 -12.80 -11.50
N ASP A 100 5.71 -13.33 -10.29
CA ASP A 100 4.62 -13.15 -9.33
C ASP A 100 4.65 -11.76 -8.69
N GLY A 101 3.58 -11.42 -7.97
CA GLY A 101 3.47 -10.12 -7.29
C GLY A 101 4.58 -9.87 -6.27
N ALA A 102 5.17 -10.90 -5.67
CA ALA A 102 6.27 -10.74 -4.72
C ALA A 102 7.55 -10.30 -5.43
N ARG A 103 7.88 -10.92 -6.56
CA ARG A 103 9.04 -10.55 -7.38
C ARG A 103 8.85 -9.19 -8.03
N LEU A 104 7.66 -8.92 -8.57
CA LEU A 104 7.32 -7.62 -9.16
C LEU A 104 7.39 -6.49 -8.12
N GLY A 105 6.77 -6.67 -6.95
CA GLY A 105 6.78 -5.68 -5.89
C GLY A 105 8.17 -5.39 -5.34
N ARG A 106 9.03 -6.41 -5.23
CA ARG A 106 10.44 -6.22 -4.85
C ARG A 106 11.20 -5.42 -5.90
N ALA A 107 11.01 -5.72 -7.18
CA ALA A 107 11.64 -4.96 -8.27
C ALA A 107 11.22 -3.48 -8.25
N ILE A 108 9.96 -3.19 -7.92
CA ILE A 108 9.49 -1.81 -7.72
C ILE A 108 10.22 -1.14 -6.56
N CYS A 109 10.26 -1.74 -5.36
CA CYS A 109 10.94 -1.16 -4.20
C CYS A 109 12.43 -0.93 -4.44
N ASP A 110 13.13 -1.93 -5.00
CA ASP A 110 14.56 -1.86 -5.23
C ASP A 110 14.89 -0.77 -6.28
N SER A 111 14.13 -0.70 -7.38
CA SER A 111 14.36 0.30 -8.43
C SER A 111 13.94 1.72 -8.02
N TYR A 112 12.92 1.86 -7.17
CA TYR A 112 12.55 3.15 -6.59
C TYR A 112 13.69 3.71 -5.73
N TYR A 113 14.28 2.87 -4.87
CA TYR A 113 15.41 3.29 -4.05
C TYR A 113 16.64 3.66 -4.91
N GLU A 114 16.98 2.84 -5.90
CA GLU A 114 18.05 3.13 -6.88
C GLU A 114 17.81 4.48 -7.59
N GLY A 115 16.56 4.73 -8.02
CA GLY A 115 16.17 5.99 -8.64
C GLY A 115 16.36 7.19 -7.71
N CYS A 116 16.00 7.03 -6.42
CA CYS A 116 16.19 8.06 -5.41
C CYS A 116 17.68 8.32 -5.12
N GLU A 117 18.51 7.28 -5.02
CA GLU A 117 19.97 7.41 -4.85
C GLU A 117 20.60 8.17 -6.02
N ALA A 118 20.17 7.88 -7.26
CA ALA A 118 20.71 8.51 -8.46
C ALA A 118 20.46 10.03 -8.51
N VAL A 119 19.45 10.53 -7.82
CA VAL A 119 19.08 11.96 -7.80
C VAL A 119 19.24 12.62 -6.42
N GLY A 120 19.76 11.89 -5.42
CA GLY A 120 20.06 12.42 -4.10
C GLY A 120 18.85 12.60 -3.18
N THR A 121 17.75 11.85 -3.39
CA THR A 121 16.52 11.90 -2.57
C THR A 121 16.35 10.71 -1.64
N GLN A 122 17.34 9.80 -1.57
CA GLN A 122 17.27 8.55 -0.81
C GLN A 122 17.06 8.70 0.71
N ASP A 123 17.30 9.89 1.27
CA ASP A 123 17.10 10.16 2.71
C ASP A 123 15.64 10.52 3.04
N GLN A 124 14.76 10.63 2.03
CA GLN A 124 13.36 11.05 2.15
C GLN A 124 12.39 10.04 1.53
N THR A 125 12.74 8.76 1.55
CA THR A 125 11.96 7.68 0.91
C THR A 125 11.56 6.63 1.92
N THR A 126 10.30 6.22 1.85
CA THR A 126 9.82 4.96 2.40
C THR A 126 9.06 4.23 1.30
N LEU A 127 9.25 2.92 1.14
CA LEU A 127 8.38 2.11 0.29
C LEU A 127 8.39 0.68 0.79
N SER A 128 7.20 0.08 0.90
CA SER A 128 7.06 -1.28 1.39
C SER A 128 6.28 -2.15 0.42
N LEU A 129 6.61 -3.44 0.42
CA LEU A 129 5.83 -4.50 -0.21
C LEU A 129 5.12 -5.29 0.90
N THR A 130 3.79 -5.21 0.93
CA THR A 130 2.95 -5.87 1.93
C THR A 130 2.19 -7.04 1.31
N ASP A 131 2.27 -8.23 1.92
CA ASP A 131 1.45 -9.40 1.57
C ASP A 131 0.07 -9.26 2.21
N LEU A 132 -0.93 -8.90 1.40
CA LEU A 132 -2.28 -8.60 1.86
C LEU A 132 -3.01 -9.83 2.41
N ARG A 133 -2.61 -11.03 2.00
CA ARG A 133 -3.17 -12.29 2.53
C ARG A 133 -2.79 -12.53 3.98
N LYS A 134 -1.83 -11.76 4.52
CA LYS A 134 -1.42 -11.78 5.93
C LYS A 134 -2.11 -10.71 6.77
N LEU A 135 -2.93 -9.84 6.16
CA LEU A 135 -3.57 -8.74 6.87
C LEU A 135 -4.58 -9.22 7.91
N THR A 136 -5.50 -10.13 7.54
CA THR A 136 -6.49 -10.65 8.50
C THR A 136 -5.82 -11.32 9.72
N PRO A 137 -4.86 -12.26 9.56
CA PRO A 137 -4.13 -12.82 10.70
C PRO A 137 -3.36 -11.78 11.53
N LEU A 138 -2.84 -10.72 10.90
CA LEU A 138 -2.17 -9.62 11.61
C LEU A 138 -3.15 -8.85 12.49
N LEU A 139 -4.33 -8.50 11.95
CA LEU A 139 -5.36 -7.77 12.69
C LEU A 139 -5.92 -8.61 13.83
N ASP A 140 -6.12 -9.92 13.64
CA ASP A 140 -6.53 -10.84 14.70
C ASP A 140 -5.50 -10.86 15.84
N ALA A 141 -4.21 -10.91 15.51
CA ALA A 141 -3.13 -10.88 16.51
C ALA A 141 -3.04 -9.53 17.22
N TYR A 142 -3.25 -8.43 16.50
CA TYR A 142 -3.27 -7.08 17.07
C TYR A 142 -4.44 -6.88 18.03
N GLU A 143 -5.63 -7.36 17.69
CA GLU A 143 -6.82 -7.32 18.56
C GLU A 143 -6.60 -8.17 19.82
N ALA A 144 -6.06 -9.38 19.68
CA ALA A 144 -5.73 -10.22 20.83
C ALA A 144 -4.72 -9.54 21.76
N PHE A 145 -3.66 -8.94 21.20
CA PHE A 145 -2.71 -8.15 21.97
C PHE A 145 -3.40 -6.99 22.71
N GLY A 146 -4.30 -6.26 22.03
CA GLY A 146 -5.06 -5.17 22.63
C GLY A 146 -5.92 -5.60 23.82
N GLN A 147 -6.57 -6.75 23.72
CA GLN A 147 -7.37 -7.33 24.81
C GLN A 147 -6.53 -7.70 26.02
N GLU A 148 -5.39 -8.35 25.81
CA GLU A 148 -4.45 -8.71 26.89
C GLU A 148 -3.84 -7.46 27.55
N ALA A 149 -3.44 -6.47 26.74
CA ALA A 149 -2.88 -5.22 27.23
C ALA A 149 -3.91 -4.42 28.05
N LEU A 150 -5.17 -4.40 27.62
CA LEU A 150 -6.27 -3.78 28.36
C LEU A 150 -6.53 -4.51 29.69
N ALA A 151 -6.54 -5.84 29.68
CA ALA A 151 -6.72 -6.64 30.90
C ALA A 151 -5.59 -6.36 31.92
N ALA A 152 -4.34 -6.36 31.46
CA ALA A 152 -3.18 -6.06 32.30
C ALA A 152 -3.25 -4.65 32.91
N ALA A 153 -3.63 -3.64 32.12
CA ALA A 153 -3.78 -2.27 32.61
C ALA A 153 -4.94 -2.07 33.59
N ALA A 154 -5.98 -2.90 33.51
CA ALA A 154 -7.08 -2.89 34.47
C ALA A 154 -6.65 -3.44 35.84
N GLU A 155 -5.68 -4.37 35.88
CA GLU A 155 -5.11 -4.91 37.12
C GLU A 155 -4.01 -4.03 37.69
N ASP A 156 -3.17 -3.45 36.82
CA ASP A 156 -2.10 -2.52 37.18
C ASP A 156 -2.15 -1.26 36.31
N PRO A 157 -2.67 -0.14 36.82
CA PRO A 157 -2.70 1.13 36.10
C PRO A 157 -1.32 1.67 35.68
N ALA A 158 -0.22 1.16 36.25
CA ALA A 158 1.15 1.52 35.84
C ALA A 158 1.66 0.71 34.62
N PHE A 159 0.88 -0.25 34.11
CA PHE A 159 1.30 -1.14 33.02
C PHE A 159 1.76 -0.42 31.75
N PHE A 160 1.12 0.71 31.40
CA PHE A 160 1.47 1.51 30.23
C PHE A 160 2.34 2.75 30.53
N ALA A 161 2.77 2.92 31.78
CA ALA A 161 3.52 4.10 32.23
C ALA A 161 5.02 4.03 31.92
#